data_AF-A0A815G848-F1
#
_entry.id   AF-A0A815G848-F1
#
_cell.length_a   1.000
_cell.length_b   1.000
_cell.length_c   1.000
_cell.angle_alpha   90.00
_cell.angle_beta   90.00
_cell.angle_gamma   90.00
#
_symmetry.space_group_name_H-M   'P 1'
#
loop_
_entity.id
_entity.type
_entity.pdbx_description
1 polymer ?
#
loop_
_entity_poly.entity_id
_entity_poly.type
_entity_poly.pdbx_seq_one_letter_code
_entity_poly.pdbx_strand_id
1 'polypeptide(L)'
;MAVVEHYINDNENNIDSSSLFLSQIGYRVGYSLSERLSKESPRYRDELDTIKYLCKELWICLFKKQVDNLRTNHQGVYVIHDGRFRLLQQTLLTMNKPIDDTNRLHQLYIAYSTGLIRGILTNMGYPCRVTAEIAEFGVKFQIEMNSTVG
;
A
#
# COMPACT_ATOMS: atom_id res chain seq x y z
N MET A 1 -2.45 -12.38 -5.45
CA MET A 1 -3.69 -12.07 -6.19
C MET A 1 -4.81 -13.02 -5.80
N ALA A 2 -4.60 -14.34 -5.87
CA ALA A 2 -5.57 -15.37 -5.48
C ALA A 2 -6.22 -15.20 -4.07
N VAL A 3 -5.50 -14.69 -3.07
CA VAL A 3 -6.05 -14.46 -1.72
C VAL A 3 -7.12 -13.36 -1.71
N VAL A 4 -6.88 -12.25 -2.42
CA VAL A 4 -7.86 -11.15 -2.51
C VAL A 4 -9.09 -11.61 -3.31
N GLU A 5 -8.86 -12.41 -4.35
CA GLU A 5 -9.92 -12.97 -5.20
C GLU A 5 -10.78 -14.00 -4.46
N HIS A 6 -10.19 -14.84 -3.60
CA HIS A 6 -10.93 -15.81 -2.78
C HIS A 6 -11.86 -15.12 -1.76
N TYR A 7 -11.42 -14.00 -1.17
CA TYR A 7 -12.22 -13.27 -0.18
C TYR A 7 -13.51 -12.66 -0.74
N ILE A 8 -13.61 -12.46 -2.05
CA ILE A 8 -14.82 -11.93 -2.70
C ILE A 8 -15.93 -12.97 -2.74
N ASN A 9 -15.59 -14.25 -2.92
CA ASN A 9 -16.58 -15.31 -3.08
C ASN A 9 -17.21 -15.72 -1.74
N ASP A 10 -16.52 -15.52 -0.61
CA ASP A 10 -16.99 -15.96 0.72
C ASP A 10 -17.64 -14.83 1.56
N ASN A 11 -17.47 -13.55 1.22
CA ASN A 11 -17.93 -12.42 2.03
C ASN A 11 -18.66 -11.35 1.20
N GLU A 12 -19.73 -11.73 0.50
CA GLU A 12 -20.52 -10.80 -0.32
C GLU A 12 -21.14 -9.62 0.44
N ASN A 13 -21.23 -9.64 1.78
CA ASN A 13 -22.04 -8.70 2.55
C ASN A 13 -21.31 -7.66 3.42
N ASN A 14 -19.97 -7.64 3.52
CA ASN A 14 -19.29 -6.62 4.34
C ASN A 14 -17.87 -6.26 3.86
N ILE A 15 -17.79 -5.33 2.90
CA ILE A 15 -16.53 -4.87 2.30
C ILE A 15 -15.59 -4.20 3.31
N ASP A 16 -16.13 -3.53 4.33
CA ASP A 16 -15.32 -2.86 5.36
C ASP A 16 -14.55 -3.88 6.21
N SER A 17 -15.21 -4.98 6.58
CA SER A 17 -14.59 -6.08 7.33
C SER A 17 -13.52 -6.78 6.50
N SER A 18 -13.81 -7.06 5.23
CA SER A 18 -12.83 -7.64 4.30
C SER A 18 -11.64 -6.71 4.07
N SER A 19 -11.87 -5.40 3.95
CA SER A 19 -10.83 -4.39 3.80
C SER A 19 -9.94 -4.31 5.04
N LEU A 20 -10.53 -4.31 6.24
CA LEU A 20 -9.78 -4.32 7.49
C LEU A 20 -8.90 -5.58 7.59
N PHE A 21 -9.47 -6.74 7.30
CA PHE A 21 -8.76 -8.01 7.33
C PHE A 21 -7.60 -8.05 6.31
N LEU A 22 -7.84 -7.64 5.07
CA LEU A 22 -6.79 -7.54 4.05
C LEU A 22 -5.72 -6.53 4.42
N SER A 23 -6.07 -5.42 5.07
CA SER A 23 -5.09 -4.48 5.60
C SER A 23 -4.22 -5.11 6.70
N GLN A 24 -4.76 -6.00 7.53
CA GLN A 24 -3.98 -6.74 8.53
C GLN A 24 -3.04 -7.76 7.89
N ILE A 25 -3.50 -8.49 6.86
CA ILE A 25 -2.63 -9.37 6.07
C ILE A 25 -1.52 -8.56 5.42
N GLY A 26 -1.88 -7.47 4.73
CA GLY A 26 -0.93 -6.56 4.09
C GLY A 26 0.13 -6.10 5.09
N TYR A 27 -0.28 -5.68 6.29
CA TYR A 27 0.63 -5.28 7.35
C TYR A 27 1.64 -6.37 7.72
N ARG A 28 1.19 -7.59 7.97
CA ARG A 28 2.09 -8.70 8.31
C ARG A 28 3.06 -9.01 7.17
N VAL A 29 2.58 -9.04 5.93
CA VAL A 29 3.41 -9.27 4.75
C VAL A 29 4.44 -8.16 4.59
N GLY A 30 4.04 -6.90 4.71
CA GLY A 30 4.91 -5.74 4.59
C GLY A 30 6.02 -5.75 5.65
N TYR A 31 5.65 -6.02 6.90
CA TYR A 31 6.59 -6.10 8.03
C TYR A 31 7.64 -7.20 7.82
N SER A 32 7.22 -8.42 7.45
CA SER A 32 8.17 -9.52 7.19
C SER A 32 9.02 -9.30 5.94
N LEU A 33 8.49 -8.62 4.92
CA LEU A 33 9.23 -8.31 3.70
C LEU A 33 10.36 -7.32 3.97
N SER A 34 10.10 -6.27 4.75
CA SER A 34 11.10 -5.27 5.09
C SER A 34 12.22 -5.84 5.97
N GLU A 35 11.97 -6.85 6.81
CA GLU A 35 13.04 -7.54 7.55
C GLU A 35 14.09 -8.20 6.65
N ARG A 36 13.68 -8.64 5.45
CA ARG A 36 14.59 -9.25 4.46
C ARG A 36 15.30 -8.19 3.65
N LEU A 37 14.57 -7.17 3.19
CA LEU A 37 15.10 -6.12 2.30
C LEU A 37 15.97 -5.09 3.04
N SER A 38 15.71 -4.85 4.34
CA SER A 38 16.50 -3.92 5.16
C SER A 38 17.85 -4.48 5.61
N LYS A 39 18.06 -5.80 5.57
CA LYS A 39 19.37 -6.42 5.91
C LYS A 39 20.48 -5.99 4.97
N GLU A 40 20.15 -5.58 3.75
CA GLU A 40 21.09 -5.13 2.72
C GLU A 40 21.25 -3.59 2.69
N SER A 41 20.49 -2.85 3.51
CA SER A 41 20.54 -1.40 3.55
C SER A 41 21.15 -0.90 4.86
N PRO A 42 22.00 0.16 4.84
CA PRO A 42 22.49 0.78 6.06
C PRO A 42 21.30 1.21 6.94
N ARG A 43 21.31 0.76 8.20
CA ARG A 43 20.23 0.88 9.20
C ARG A 43 19.90 2.30 9.66
N TYR A 44 20.55 3.32 9.10
CA TYR A 44 20.39 4.72 9.48
C TYR A 44 19.92 5.52 8.26
N ARG A 45 18.62 5.45 7.97
CA ARG A 45 17.95 6.37 7.05
C ARG A 45 17.02 7.23 7.88
N ASP A 46 17.06 8.54 7.66
CA ASP A 46 16.05 9.43 8.21
C ASP A 46 14.66 9.11 7.61
N GLU A 47 13.63 9.77 8.14
CA GLU A 47 12.24 9.55 7.74
C GLU A 47 12.05 9.73 6.23
N LEU A 48 12.65 10.79 5.67
CA LEU A 48 12.52 11.15 4.27
C LEU A 48 13.22 10.13 3.36
N ASP A 49 14.42 9.69 3.72
CA ASP A 49 15.18 8.69 2.97
C ASP A 49 14.52 7.31 3.03
N THR A 50 13.82 7.01 4.12
CA THR A 50 12.97 5.82 4.24
C THR A 50 11.78 5.89 3.27
N ILE A 51 11.11 7.03 3.19
CA ILE A 51 10.03 7.24 2.21
C ILE A 51 10.55 7.19 0.77
N LYS A 52 11.73 7.76 0.47
CA LYS A 52 12.35 7.65 -0.87
C LYS A 52 12.67 6.20 -1.21
N TYR A 53 13.19 5.43 -0.25
CA TYR A 53 13.46 4.00 -0.43
C TYR A 53 12.17 3.22 -0.73
N LEU A 54 11.08 3.51 0.00
CA LEU A 54 9.77 2.97 -0.29
C LEU A 54 9.33 3.28 -1.73
N CYS A 55 9.45 4.54 -2.17
CA CYS A 55 8.98 4.99 -3.49
C CYS A 55 9.78 4.45 -4.67
N LYS A 56 11.05 4.08 -4.45
CA LYS A 56 11.96 3.63 -5.51
C LYS A 56 12.18 2.13 -5.44
N GLU A 57 12.90 1.67 -4.44
CA GLU A 57 13.37 0.28 -4.38
C GLU A 57 12.24 -0.69 -4.04
N LEU A 58 11.46 -0.38 -3.00
CA LEU A 58 10.37 -1.26 -2.58
C LEU A 58 9.20 -1.22 -3.57
N TRP A 59 8.85 -0.05 -4.09
CA TRP A 59 7.81 0.07 -5.10
C TRP A 59 8.18 -0.71 -6.38
N ILE A 60 9.44 -0.65 -6.82
CA ILE A 60 9.93 -1.48 -7.92
C ILE A 60 9.83 -2.96 -7.53
N CYS A 61 10.24 -3.37 -6.34
CA CYS A 61 10.19 -4.77 -5.94
C CYS A 61 8.75 -5.32 -6.00
N LEU A 62 7.80 -4.56 -5.45
CA LEU A 62 6.39 -4.92 -5.30
C LEU A 62 5.59 -4.80 -6.61
N PHE A 63 5.75 -3.68 -7.32
CA PHE A 63 4.88 -3.31 -8.44
C PHE A 63 5.62 -3.21 -9.78
N LYS A 64 6.95 -3.41 -9.80
CA LYS A 64 7.85 -3.33 -10.97
C LYS A 64 7.88 -1.97 -11.66
N LYS A 65 7.61 -0.90 -10.90
CA LYS A 65 7.78 0.50 -11.30
C LYS A 65 8.12 1.36 -10.09
N GLN A 66 8.67 2.54 -10.32
CA GLN A 66 8.76 3.58 -9.29
C GLN A 66 7.40 4.28 -9.12
N VAL A 67 7.21 4.93 -7.98
CA VAL A 67 6.09 5.88 -7.77
C VAL A 67 6.19 7.03 -8.78
N ASP A 68 5.04 7.51 -9.27
CA ASP A 68 5.01 8.60 -10.25
C ASP A 68 5.20 9.97 -9.59
N ASN A 69 4.64 10.19 -8.41
CA ASN A 69 4.80 11.44 -7.66
C ASN A 69 4.84 11.22 -6.14
N LEU A 70 5.76 11.91 -5.47
CA LEU A 70 5.83 12.01 -4.01
C LEU A 70 5.70 13.48 -3.60
N ARG A 71 4.76 13.79 -2.69
CA ARG A 71 4.62 15.09 -2.05
C ARG A 71 4.76 14.95 -0.54
N THR A 72 5.21 16.01 0.12
CA THR A 72 5.24 16.09 1.59
C THR A 72 4.94 17.51 2.06
N ASN A 73 4.38 17.64 3.26
CA ASN A 73 4.27 18.93 3.95
C ASN A 73 5.47 19.21 4.87
N HIS A 74 6.50 18.35 4.88
CA HIS A 74 7.66 18.42 5.79
C HIS A 74 7.30 18.35 7.29
N GLN A 75 6.07 17.94 7.62
CA GLN A 75 5.55 17.78 8.98
C GLN A 75 4.98 16.37 9.17
N GLY A 76 5.69 15.36 8.64
CA GLY A 76 5.31 13.95 8.80
C GLY A 76 4.15 13.47 7.91
N VAL A 77 3.64 14.30 6.99
CA VAL A 77 2.63 13.86 6.01
C VAL A 77 3.25 13.73 4.63
N TYR A 78 3.03 12.58 4.01
CA TYR A 78 3.49 12.24 2.66
C TYR A 78 2.31 11.78 1.81
N VAL A 79 2.33 12.11 0.53
CA VAL A 79 1.34 11.63 -0.44
C VAL A 79 2.09 11.01 -1.62
N ILE A 80 1.88 9.72 -1.81
CA ILE A 80 2.37 8.92 -2.92
C ILE A 80 1.25 8.83 -3.95
N HIS A 81 1.52 9.18 -5.21
CA HIS A 81 0.59 8.98 -6.32
C HIS A 81 1.17 7.99 -7.34
N ASP A 82 0.39 6.96 -7.63
CA ASP A 82 0.65 5.99 -8.68
C ASP A 82 -0.48 6.04 -9.70
N GLY A 83 -0.24 6.71 -10.83
CA GLY A 83 -1.19 6.91 -11.92
C GLY A 83 -1.52 5.64 -12.70
N ARG A 84 -0.73 4.58 -12.51
CA ARG A 84 -0.87 3.30 -13.22
C ARG A 84 -0.68 2.14 -12.24
N PHE A 85 -1.45 2.18 -11.15
CA PHE A 85 -1.29 1.22 -10.06
C PHE A 85 -1.58 -0.20 -10.55
N ARG A 86 -0.53 -1.04 -10.54
CA ARG A 86 -0.53 -2.33 -11.24
C ARG A 86 -1.64 -3.28 -10.80
N LEU A 87 -2.00 -3.27 -9.52
CA LEU A 87 -3.06 -4.13 -8.99
C LEU A 87 -4.43 -3.79 -9.57
N LEU A 88 -4.72 -2.51 -9.85
CA LEU A 88 -5.97 -2.10 -10.50
C LEU A 88 -5.95 -2.31 -12.01
N GLN A 89 -4.78 -2.25 -12.64
CA GLN A 89 -4.67 -2.54 -14.07
C GLN A 89 -4.92 -4.03 -14.35
N GLN A 90 -4.44 -4.90 -13.46
CA GLN A 90 -4.58 -6.33 -13.65
C GLN A 90 -6.06 -6.75 -13.59
N THR A 91 -6.87 -6.17 -12.70
CA THR A 91 -8.30 -6.44 -12.61
C THR A 91 -9.09 -6.03 -13.85
N LEU A 92 -8.73 -4.89 -14.47
CA LEU A 92 -9.36 -4.42 -15.70
C LEU A 92 -9.09 -5.33 -16.89
N LEU A 93 -7.96 -6.07 -16.89
CA LEU A 93 -7.55 -6.92 -18.00
C LEU A 93 -8.03 -8.38 -17.87
N THR A 94 -8.22 -8.88 -16.65
CA THR A 94 -8.55 -10.29 -16.41
C THR A 94 -10.03 -10.58 -16.22
N MET A 95 -10.88 -9.56 -16.08
CA MET A 95 -12.26 -9.78 -15.67
C MET A 95 -13.26 -9.03 -16.56
N ASN A 96 -14.00 -9.76 -17.38
CA ASN A 96 -15.30 -9.33 -17.91
C ASN A 96 -16.34 -9.29 -16.77
N LYS A 97 -16.04 -8.59 -15.67
CA LYS A 97 -16.93 -8.47 -14.51
C LYS A 97 -17.74 -7.17 -14.56
N PRO A 98 -18.92 -7.13 -13.92
CA PRO A 98 -19.66 -5.90 -13.73
C PRO A 98 -18.81 -4.80 -13.09
N ILE A 99 -19.16 -3.54 -13.35
CA ILE A 99 -18.46 -2.36 -12.82
C ILE A 99 -18.43 -2.37 -11.28
N ASP A 100 -19.51 -2.80 -10.63
CA ASP A 100 -19.60 -2.82 -9.17
C ASP A 100 -18.60 -3.80 -8.55
N ASP A 101 -18.45 -4.99 -9.13
CA ASP A 101 -17.46 -5.98 -8.67
C ASP A 101 -16.03 -5.48 -8.86
N THR A 102 -15.79 -4.77 -9.96
CA THR A 102 -14.49 -4.13 -10.24
C THR A 102 -14.17 -3.07 -9.18
N ASN A 103 -15.13 -2.24 -8.81
CA ASN A 103 -14.96 -1.24 -7.77
C ASN A 103 -14.68 -1.87 -6.40
N ARG A 104 -15.40 -2.95 -6.05
CA ARG A 104 -15.16 -3.71 -4.82
C ARG A 104 -13.76 -4.32 -4.79
N LEU A 105 -13.33 -4.95 -5.89
CA LEU A 105 -11.97 -5.47 -6.06
C LEU A 105 -10.93 -4.37 -5.83
N HIS A 106 -11.12 -3.21 -6.45
CA HIS A 106 -10.19 -2.10 -6.30
C HIS A 106 -10.06 -1.64 -4.85
N GLN A 107 -11.18 -1.54 -4.11
CA GLN A 107 -11.17 -1.21 -2.68
C GLN A 107 -10.38 -2.23 -1.85
N LEU A 108 -10.54 -3.53 -2.13
CA LEU A 108 -9.81 -4.58 -1.44
C LEU A 108 -8.29 -4.54 -1.75
N TYR A 109 -7.90 -4.24 -2.99
CA TYR A 109 -6.48 -4.11 -3.35
C TYR A 109 -5.82 -2.90 -2.70
N ILE A 110 -6.50 -1.75 -2.64
CA ILE A 110 -5.96 -0.58 -1.95
C ILE A 110 -5.87 -0.85 -0.44
N ALA A 111 -6.85 -1.54 0.17
CA ALA A 111 -6.82 -1.88 1.60
C ALA A 111 -5.66 -2.82 1.96
N TYR A 112 -5.39 -3.82 1.11
CA TYR A 112 -4.20 -4.65 1.24
C TYR A 112 -2.91 -3.81 1.13
N SER A 113 -2.86 -2.89 0.16
CA SER A 113 -1.68 -2.06 -0.11
C SER A 113 -1.40 -1.04 1.00
N THR A 114 -2.43 -0.45 1.61
CA THR A 114 -2.26 0.43 2.79
C THR A 114 -1.68 -0.33 3.96
N GLY A 115 -2.16 -1.57 4.19
CA GLY A 115 -1.59 -2.49 5.17
C GLY A 115 -0.12 -2.75 4.91
N LEU A 116 0.21 -3.12 3.67
CA LEU A 116 1.57 -3.42 3.22
C LEU A 116 2.54 -2.27 3.50
N ILE A 117 2.20 -1.05 3.07
CA ILE A 117 3.01 0.16 3.30
C ILE A 117 3.21 0.39 4.80
N ARG A 118 2.12 0.30 5.59
CA ARG A 118 2.18 0.48 7.05
C ARG A 118 3.12 -0.54 7.71
N GLY A 119 3.04 -1.81 7.32
CA GLY A 119 3.89 -2.87 7.86
C GLY A 119 5.38 -2.64 7.59
N ILE A 120 5.71 -2.25 6.36
CA ILE A 120 7.08 -1.91 5.95
C ILE A 120 7.63 -0.76 6.81
N LEU A 121 6.89 0.36 6.88
CA LEU A 121 7.36 1.56 7.57
C LEU A 121 7.48 1.33 9.08
N THR A 122 6.53 0.62 9.71
CA THR A 122 6.64 0.27 11.13
C THR A 122 7.88 -0.57 11.42
N ASN A 123 8.21 -1.55 10.58
CA ASN A 123 9.42 -2.36 10.76
C ASN A 123 10.71 -1.55 10.58
N MET A 124 10.67 -0.51 9.75
CA MET A 124 11.78 0.44 9.57
C MET A 124 11.88 1.48 10.70
N GLY A 125 11.03 1.40 11.73
CA GLY A 125 11.05 2.32 12.88
C GLY A 125 10.15 3.54 12.73
N TYR A 126 9.34 3.63 11.66
CA TYR A 126 8.46 4.76 11.37
C TYR A 126 6.98 4.31 11.42
N PRO A 127 6.40 4.08 12.61
CA PRO A 127 4.99 3.75 12.72
C PRO A 127 4.14 4.91 12.17
N CYS A 128 3.13 4.56 11.37
CA CYS A 128 2.34 5.55 10.64
C CYS A 128 0.89 5.09 10.43
N ARG A 129 0.02 6.05 10.12
CA ARG A 129 -1.29 5.81 9.52
C ARG A 129 -1.18 5.91 8.01
N VAL A 130 -1.83 4.99 7.30
CA VAL A 130 -1.89 5.00 5.83
C VAL A 130 -3.34 4.93 5.37
N THR A 131 -3.76 5.88 4.56
CA THR A 131 -5.06 5.87 3.86
C THR A 131 -4.83 5.87 2.35
N ALA A 132 -5.84 5.44 1.60
CA ALA A 132 -5.76 5.43 0.14
C ALA A 132 -7.08 5.89 -0.48
N GLU A 133 -6.98 6.61 -1.59
CA GLU A 133 -8.09 7.01 -2.44
C GLU A 133 -7.83 6.60 -3.89
N ILE A 134 -8.86 6.12 -4.58
CA ILE A 134 -8.83 5.93 -6.02
C ILE A 134 -9.14 7.29 -6.65
N ALA A 135 -8.18 7.83 -7.39
CA ALA A 135 -8.34 9.07 -8.13
C ALA A 135 -8.70 8.75 -9.60
N GLU A 136 -9.15 9.77 -10.33
CA GLU A 136 -9.47 9.65 -11.76
C GLU A 136 -8.30 9.04 -12.57
N PHE A 137 -7.06 9.33 -12.17
CA PHE A 137 -5.86 8.77 -12.75
C PHE A 137 -5.03 8.04 -11.68
N GLY A 138 -5.47 6.84 -11.28
CA GLY A 138 -4.69 5.94 -10.42
C GLY A 138 -5.04 6.02 -8.94
N VAL A 139 -4.04 5.85 -8.07
CA VAL A 139 -4.25 5.76 -6.61
C VAL A 139 -3.35 6.73 -5.89
N LYS A 140 -3.89 7.40 -4.88
CA LYS A 140 -3.10 8.18 -3.92
C LYS A 140 -3.08 7.49 -2.57
N PHE A 141 -1.88 7.29 -2.03
CA PHE A 141 -1.65 6.82 -0.67
C PHE A 141 -1.17 7.99 0.18
N GLN A 142 -1.92 8.33 1.22
CA GLN A 142 -1.50 9.31 2.21
C GLN A 142 -0.90 8.57 3.40
N ILE A 143 0.31 8.96 3.78
CA ILE A 143 1.07 8.41 4.90
C ILE A 143 1.24 9.54 5.90
N GLU A 144 0.82 9.29 7.13
CA GLU A 144 0.95 10.22 8.25
C GLU A 144 1.77 9.54 9.34
N MET A 145 2.98 10.06 9.54
CA MET A 145 3.91 9.56 10.54
C MET A 145 3.37 9.85 11.93
N ASN A 146 3.47 8.87 12.83
CA ASN A 146 3.14 9.11 14.21
C ASN A 146 4.24 10.00 14.80
N SER A 147 3.88 11.14 15.40
CA SER A 147 4.83 11.94 16.14
C SER A 147 5.52 11.07 17.20
N THR A 148 6.81 10.85 17.08
CA THR A 148 7.61 10.29 18.18
C THR A 148 7.55 11.33 19.30
N VAL A 149 6.81 11.03 20.37
CA VAL A 149 6.96 11.76 21.62
C VAL A 149 8.41 11.51 22.04
N GLY A 150 9.23 12.56 21.93
CA GLY A 150 10.63 12.56 22.35
C GLY A 150 10.78 12.45 23.85
#